data_AF-A0A3B8WLV9-F1
#
_entry.id   AF-A0A3B8WLV9-F1
#
_cell.length_a   1.000
_cell.length_b   1.000
_cell.length_c   1.000
_cell.angle_alpha   90.00
_cell.angle_beta   90.00
_cell.angle_gamma   90.00
#
_symmetry.space_group_name_H-M   'P 1'
#
loop_
_entity.id
_entity.type
_entity.pdbx_description
1 polymer ?
#
loop_
_entity_poly.entity_id
_entity_poly.type
_entity_poly.pdbx_seq_one_letter_code
_entity_poly.pdbx_strand_id
1 'polypeptide(L)'
;DLLAGILMMTMLYSVNLRIMSNKANVSLLRVQTVFSSLKDIFPAAWGDWSVVIFMTVFVVILMLLLNLFFITDFGLTMGALGSNPQMVISQGVDPRFVRGAGICLGDGLAALSGAMFAMRAGFADVGSGTGVVVSGLASLMLGEFIIKSNKIHWQTLRVILGSILYRTLMLIARRYGYTIGMNSNDLKLITGILIIICLIISKTDVVAYFKEHMKRPPVEGAVNA
;
A
#
# COMPACT_ATOMS: atom_id res chain seq x y z
N ASP A 1 -4.05 -20.19 12.93
CA ASP A 1 -3.89 -19.13 11.91
C ASP A 1 -2.44 -18.79 11.60
N LEU A 2 -1.60 -18.39 12.57
CA LEU A 2 -0.20 -17.99 12.28
C LEU A 2 0.65 -19.11 11.65
N LEU A 3 0.61 -20.33 12.21
CA LEU A 3 1.37 -21.48 11.69
C LEU A 3 0.92 -21.89 10.29
N ALA A 4 -0.39 -21.84 10.01
CA ALA A 4 -0.93 -22.08 8.68
C ALA A 4 -0.42 -21.04 7.66
N GLY A 5 -0.30 -19.77 8.07
CA GLY A 5 0.24 -18.70 7.23
C GLY A 5 1.72 -18.91 6.86
N ILE A 6 2.57 -19.25 7.83
CA ILE A 6 4.01 -19.49 7.58
C ILE A 6 4.20 -20.74 6.70
N LEU A 7 3.45 -21.81 6.95
CA LEU A 7 3.46 -23.01 6.11
C LEU A 7 2.99 -22.72 4.69
N MET A 8 1.89 -21.96 4.52
CA MET A 8 1.37 -21.59 3.21
C MET A 8 2.39 -20.76 2.42
N MET A 9 3.04 -19.78 3.04
CA MET A 9 4.09 -18.99 2.41
C MET A 9 5.25 -19.86 1.90
N THR A 10 5.63 -20.88 2.67
CA THR A 10 6.71 -21.83 2.31
C THR A 10 6.28 -22.75 1.17
N MET A 11 5.04 -23.23 1.18
CA MET A 11 4.48 -24.06 0.10
C MET A 11 4.34 -23.24 -1.19
N LEU A 12 3.80 -22.02 -1.13
CA LEU A 12 3.67 -21.12 -2.28
C LEU A 12 5.02 -20.74 -2.88
N TYR A 13 6.06 -20.56 -2.05
CA TYR A 13 7.42 -20.35 -2.53
C TYR A 13 7.88 -21.50 -3.45
N SER A 14 7.63 -22.74 -3.05
CA SER A 14 7.98 -23.93 -3.85
C SER A 14 7.16 -24.04 -5.14
N VAL A 15 5.85 -23.73 -5.06
CA VAL A 15 4.98 -23.70 -6.23
C VAL A 15 5.43 -22.65 -7.24
N ASN A 16 5.81 -21.45 -6.79
CA ASN A 16 6.31 -20.37 -7.64
C ASN A 16 7.59 -20.79 -8.38
N LEU A 17 8.54 -21.43 -7.68
CA LEU A 17 9.75 -21.96 -8.32
C LEU A 17 9.42 -23.01 -9.39
N ARG A 18 8.45 -23.89 -9.14
CA ARG A 18 8.04 -24.89 -10.12
C ARG A 18 7.44 -24.26 -11.38
N ILE A 19 6.57 -23.25 -11.21
CA ILE A 19 5.97 -22.48 -12.31
C ILE A 19 7.06 -21.74 -13.11
N MET A 20 8.08 -21.22 -12.43
CA MET A 20 9.23 -20.53 -13.03
C MET A 20 10.31 -21.47 -13.61
N SER A 21 10.00 -22.76 -13.82
CA SER A 21 10.94 -23.77 -14.34
C SER A 21 12.21 -23.94 -13.49
N ASN A 22 12.05 -23.91 -12.16
CA ASN A 22 13.12 -23.99 -11.15
C ASN A 22 14.18 -22.88 -11.23
N LYS A 23 13.85 -21.74 -11.84
CA LYS A 23 14.72 -20.55 -11.85
C LYS A 23 14.20 -19.54 -10.84
N ALA A 24 15.12 -18.96 -10.06
CA ALA A 24 14.78 -17.91 -9.10
C ALA A 24 14.39 -16.59 -9.79
N ASN A 25 14.92 -16.34 -10.99
CA ASN A 25 14.64 -15.15 -11.78
C ASN A 25 14.33 -15.55 -13.24
N VAL A 26 13.20 -15.04 -13.75
CA VAL A 26 12.76 -15.23 -15.14
C VAL A 26 12.55 -13.85 -15.76
N SER A 27 13.23 -13.58 -16.87
CA SER A 27 13.04 -12.33 -17.61
C SER A 27 11.78 -12.39 -18.47
N LEU A 28 10.96 -11.33 -18.39
CA LEU A 28 9.76 -11.11 -19.20
C LEU A 28 9.98 -10.05 -20.30
N LEU A 29 11.21 -9.55 -20.49
CA LEU A 29 11.54 -8.51 -21.48
C LEU A 29 11.18 -8.89 -22.92
N ARG A 30 11.10 -10.19 -23.23
CA ARG A 30 10.78 -10.71 -24.58
C ARG A 30 9.30 -11.10 -24.76
N VAL A 31 8.48 -10.93 -23.73
CA VAL A 31 7.05 -11.28 -23.76
C VAL A 31 6.25 -10.02 -24.07
N GLN A 32 5.27 -10.11 -24.97
CA GLN A 32 4.32 -9.03 -25.16
C GLN A 32 3.49 -8.87 -23.88
N THR A 33 3.68 -7.74 -23.20
CA THR A 33 2.89 -7.41 -22.01
C THR A 33 1.76 -6.47 -22.39
N VAL A 34 0.77 -6.32 -21.50
CA VAL A 34 -0.29 -5.30 -21.64
C VAL A 34 0.32 -3.91 -21.88
N PHE A 35 1.50 -3.63 -21.31
CA PHE A 35 2.24 -2.39 -21.54
C PHE A 35 2.90 -2.30 -22.92
N SER A 36 3.33 -3.43 -23.48
CA SER A 36 3.88 -3.50 -24.84
C SER A 36 2.79 -3.22 -25.86
N SER A 37 1.65 -3.91 -25.75
CA SER A 37 0.49 -3.70 -26.65
C SER A 37 -0.08 -2.29 -26.54
N LEU A 38 -0.06 -1.66 -25.35
CA LEU A 38 -0.47 -0.26 -25.19
C LEU A 38 0.45 0.72 -25.91
N LYS A 39 1.76 0.44 -25.95
CA LYS A 39 2.75 1.26 -26.66
C LYS A 39 2.59 1.15 -28.18
N ASP A 40 2.15 0.00 -28.68
CA ASP A 40 1.90 -0.21 -30.11
C ASP A 40 0.61 0.50 -30.59
N ILE A 41 -0.41 0.62 -29.74
CA ILE A 41 -1.69 1.29 -30.05
C ILE A 41 -1.58 2.83 -30.01
N PHE A 42 -0.64 3.39 -29.25
CA PHE A 42 -0.41 4.84 -29.15
C PHE A 42 1.02 5.21 -29.60
N PRO A 43 1.25 5.37 -30.92
CA PRO A 43 2.59 5.66 -31.42
C PRO A 43 2.98 7.12 -31.13
N ALA A 44 4.21 7.28 -30.63
CA ALA A 44 5.11 8.41 -30.92
C ALA A 44 5.01 9.77 -30.16
N ALA A 45 4.01 10.07 -29.32
CA ALA A 45 4.05 11.34 -28.53
C ALA A 45 3.85 11.19 -27.00
N TRP A 46 3.29 10.06 -26.54
CA TRP A 46 2.88 9.85 -25.14
C TRP A 46 3.47 8.57 -24.52
N GLY A 47 4.58 8.03 -25.04
CA GLY A 47 5.03 6.66 -24.76
C GLY A 47 5.21 6.30 -23.27
N ASP A 48 5.76 7.22 -22.46
CA ASP A 48 5.91 7.01 -21.01
C ASP A 48 4.66 7.45 -20.22
N TRP A 49 3.95 8.47 -20.70
CA TRP A 49 2.72 8.96 -20.09
C TRP A 49 1.55 8.00 -20.26
N SER A 50 1.51 7.22 -21.35
CA SER A 50 0.50 6.21 -21.64
C SER A 50 0.43 5.15 -20.54
N VAL A 51 1.59 4.66 -20.07
CA VAL A 51 1.67 3.69 -18.97
C VAL A 51 1.13 4.28 -17.66
N VAL A 52 1.42 5.55 -17.39
CA VAL A 52 0.94 6.25 -16.18
C VAL A 52 -0.57 6.42 -16.25
N ILE A 53 -1.10 6.91 -17.38
CA ILE A 53 -2.55 7.11 -17.58
C ILE A 53 -3.30 5.80 -17.42
N PHE A 54 -2.83 4.73 -18.07
CA PHE A 54 -3.43 3.40 -17.95
C PHE A 54 -3.45 2.92 -16.49
N MET A 55 -2.33 3.06 -15.77
CA MET A 55 -2.26 2.70 -14.35
C MET A 55 -3.18 3.53 -13.47
N THR A 56 -3.27 4.84 -13.71
CA THR A 56 -4.19 5.72 -12.99
C THR A 56 -5.64 5.31 -13.23
N VAL A 57 -6.04 5.09 -14.49
CA VAL A 57 -7.39 4.62 -14.82
C VAL A 57 -7.68 3.28 -14.16
N PHE A 58 -6.75 2.33 -14.24
CA PHE A 58 -6.90 1.02 -13.63
C PHE A 58 -7.08 1.09 -12.11
N VAL A 59 -6.27 1.90 -11.42
CA VAL A 59 -6.38 2.11 -9.96
C VAL A 59 -7.69 2.79 -9.60
N VAL A 60 -8.14 3.77 -10.38
CA VAL A 60 -9.43 4.45 -10.17
C VAL A 60 -10.60 3.48 -10.35
N ILE A 61 -10.56 2.60 -11.36
CA ILE A 61 -11.57 1.55 -11.55
C ILE A 61 -11.58 0.60 -10.35
N LEU A 62 -10.41 0.10 -9.92
CA LEU A 62 -10.32 -0.75 -8.74
C LEU A 62 -10.84 -0.06 -7.48
N MET A 63 -10.52 1.22 -7.29
CA MET A 63 -11.03 2.03 -6.18
C MET A 63 -12.56 2.11 -6.22
N LEU A 64 -13.15 2.36 -7.39
CA LEU A 64 -14.61 2.44 -7.54
C LEU A 64 -15.27 1.09 -7.26
N LEU A 65 -14.71 -0.01 -7.78
CA LEU A 65 -15.20 -1.36 -7.53
C LEU A 65 -15.13 -1.72 -6.05
N LEU A 66 -14.03 -1.39 -5.36
CA LEU A 66 -13.92 -1.62 -3.92
C LEU A 66 -14.90 -0.75 -3.12
N ASN A 67 -15.07 0.51 -3.49
CA ASN A 67 -16.06 1.37 -2.85
C ASN A 67 -17.48 0.83 -3.02
N LEU A 68 -17.83 0.35 -4.21
CA LEU A 68 -19.12 -0.28 -4.47
C LEU A 68 -19.29 -1.55 -3.62
N PHE A 69 -18.25 -2.40 -3.58
CA PHE A 69 -18.25 -3.61 -2.77
C PHE A 69 -18.46 -3.31 -1.28
N PHE A 70 -17.78 -2.31 -0.71
CA PHE A 70 -17.92 -1.96 0.70
C PHE A 70 -19.24 -1.27 1.07
N ILE A 71 -20.02 -0.80 0.10
CA ILE A 71 -21.39 -0.32 0.32
C ILE A 71 -22.38 -1.49 0.40
N THR A 72 -22.07 -2.65 -0.18
CA THR A 72 -22.95 -3.82 -0.12
C THR A 72 -23.06 -4.41 1.30
N ASP A 73 -24.15 -5.12 1.59
CA ASP A 73 -24.38 -5.77 2.89
C ASP A 73 -23.25 -6.71 3.29
N PHE A 74 -22.68 -7.44 2.32
CA PHE A 74 -21.55 -8.32 2.55
C PHE A 74 -20.27 -7.54 2.92
N GLY A 75 -20.00 -6.44 2.23
CA GLY A 75 -18.86 -5.55 2.52
C GLY A 75 -18.98 -4.88 3.89
N LEU A 76 -20.17 -4.41 4.26
CA LEU A 76 -20.43 -3.83 5.59
C LEU A 76 -20.30 -4.87 6.69
N THR A 77 -20.80 -6.09 6.46
CA THR A 77 -20.67 -7.23 7.40
C THR A 77 -19.20 -7.62 7.59
N MET A 78 -18.40 -7.59 6.52
CA MET A 78 -16.95 -7.81 6.58
C MET A 78 -16.25 -6.72 7.39
N GLY A 79 -16.65 -5.45 7.24
CA GLY A 79 -16.15 -4.36 8.07
C GLY A 79 -16.53 -4.50 9.55
N ALA A 80 -17.79 -4.85 9.82
CA ALA A 80 -18.31 -5.09 11.17
C ALA A 80 -17.63 -6.28 11.87
N LEU A 81 -17.27 -7.32 11.12
CA LEU A 81 -16.51 -8.46 11.65
C LEU A 81 -15.18 -8.03 12.28
N GLY A 82 -14.54 -6.99 11.73
CA GLY A 82 -13.28 -6.46 12.23
C GLY A 82 -13.40 -5.72 13.57
N SER A 83 -14.55 -5.11 13.86
CA SER A 83 -14.77 -4.37 15.11
C SER A 83 -15.39 -5.24 16.19
N ASN A 84 -16.39 -6.06 15.86
CA ASN A 84 -17.04 -6.95 16.81
C ASN A 84 -17.54 -8.25 16.14
N PRO A 85 -16.81 -9.37 16.28
CA PRO A 85 -17.24 -10.66 15.76
C PRO A 85 -18.55 -11.17 16.35
N GLN A 86 -18.88 -10.84 17.61
CA GLN A 86 -20.13 -11.28 18.24
C GLN A 86 -21.36 -10.66 17.58
N MET A 87 -21.26 -9.43 17.09
CA MET A 87 -22.35 -8.76 16.39
C MET A 87 -22.70 -9.48 15.08
N VAL A 88 -21.71 -9.95 14.33
CA VAL A 88 -21.93 -10.69 13.09
C VAL A 88 -22.60 -12.04 13.36
N ILE A 89 -22.21 -12.71 14.46
CA ILE A 89 -22.84 -13.96 14.91
C ILE A 89 -24.31 -13.74 15.29
N SER A 90 -24.63 -12.66 16.01
CA SER A 90 -26.02 -12.34 16.37
C SER A 90 -26.90 -12.00 15.17
N GLN A 91 -26.31 -11.60 14.04
CA GLN A 91 -27.00 -11.38 12.76
C GLN A 91 -27.16 -12.67 11.93
N GLY A 92 -26.76 -13.83 12.46
CA GLY A 92 -26.93 -15.13 11.80
C GLY A 92 -25.93 -15.44 10.68
N VAL A 93 -24.84 -14.68 10.57
CA VAL A 93 -23.79 -14.89 9.56
C VAL A 93 -22.59 -15.61 10.16
N ASP A 94 -22.05 -16.63 9.48
CA ASP A 94 -20.85 -17.35 9.94
C ASP A 94 -19.59 -16.47 9.78
N PRO A 95 -18.91 -16.06 10.88
CA PRO A 95 -17.69 -15.26 10.83
C PRO A 95 -16.55 -15.92 10.04
N ARG A 96 -16.50 -17.25 10.00
CA ARG A 96 -15.42 -18.00 9.33
C ARG A 96 -15.51 -17.85 7.82
N PHE A 97 -16.73 -17.90 7.28
CA PHE A 97 -16.97 -17.70 5.85
C PHE A 97 -16.62 -16.27 5.43
N VAL A 98 -17.10 -15.28 6.18
CA VAL A 98 -16.80 -13.85 5.89
C VAL A 98 -15.31 -13.56 6.02
N ARG A 99 -14.62 -14.10 7.03
CA ARG A 99 -13.17 -13.99 7.19
C ARG A 99 -12.43 -14.63 6.01
N GLY A 100 -12.80 -15.84 5.62
CA GLY A 100 -12.19 -16.54 4.49
C GLY A 100 -12.34 -15.75 3.18
N ALA A 101 -13.54 -15.26 2.89
CA ALA A 101 -13.79 -14.42 1.72
C ALA A 101 -12.95 -13.13 1.72
N GLY A 102 -12.80 -12.49 2.88
CA GLY A 102 -11.96 -11.30 3.03
C GLY A 102 -10.47 -11.58 2.78
N ILE A 103 -9.95 -12.70 3.30
CA ILE A 103 -8.57 -13.13 3.05
C ILE A 103 -8.37 -13.43 1.56
N CYS A 104 -9.26 -14.19 0.92
CA CYS A 104 -9.18 -14.48 -0.51
C CYS A 104 -9.22 -13.22 -1.39
N LEU A 105 -10.06 -12.24 -1.04
CA LEU A 105 -10.14 -10.97 -1.76
C LEU A 105 -8.85 -10.16 -1.58
N GLY A 106 -8.30 -10.09 -0.37
CA GLY A 106 -7.04 -9.41 -0.07
C GLY A 106 -5.85 -10.04 -0.81
N ASP A 107 -5.72 -11.37 -0.75
CA ASP A 107 -4.65 -12.11 -1.43
C ASP A 107 -4.79 -12.00 -2.96
N GLY A 108 -6.02 -11.99 -3.48
CA GLY A 108 -6.28 -11.76 -4.91
C GLY A 108 -5.82 -10.39 -5.40
N LEU A 109 -6.09 -9.33 -4.63
CA LEU A 109 -5.60 -7.97 -4.95
C LEU A 109 -4.08 -7.86 -4.85
N ALA A 110 -3.47 -8.53 -3.86
CA ALA A 110 -2.02 -8.59 -3.71
C ALA A 110 -1.37 -9.32 -4.90
N ALA A 111 -1.94 -10.45 -5.33
CA ALA A 111 -1.48 -11.20 -6.50
C ALA A 111 -1.60 -10.38 -7.79
N LEU A 112 -2.73 -9.67 -7.98
CA LEU A 112 -2.95 -8.77 -9.12
C LEU A 112 -1.91 -7.65 -9.17
N SER A 113 -1.64 -7.00 -8.02
CA SER A 113 -0.58 -5.99 -7.90
C SER A 113 0.80 -6.56 -8.23
N GLY A 114 1.11 -7.77 -7.75
CA GLY A 114 2.37 -8.45 -8.03
C GLY A 114 2.56 -8.79 -9.51
N ALA A 115 1.51 -9.28 -10.16
CA ALA A 115 1.52 -9.58 -11.59
C ALA A 115 1.79 -8.32 -12.43
N MET A 116 1.10 -7.21 -12.12
CA MET A 116 1.32 -5.93 -12.79
C MET A 116 2.72 -5.37 -12.54
N PHE A 117 3.25 -5.53 -11.31
CA PHE A 117 4.61 -5.12 -10.98
C PHE A 117 5.65 -5.91 -11.79
N ALA A 118 5.52 -7.23 -11.89
CA ALA A 118 6.43 -8.08 -12.67
C ALA A 118 6.40 -7.73 -14.17
N MET A 119 5.21 -7.48 -14.73
CA MET A 119 5.05 -7.03 -16.12
C MET A 119 5.73 -5.68 -16.37
N ARG A 120 5.65 -4.73 -15.42
CA ARG A 120 6.32 -3.42 -15.55
C ARG A 120 7.82 -3.50 -15.30
N ALA A 121 8.27 -4.35 -14.39
CA ALA A 121 9.68 -4.56 -14.08
C ALA A 121 10.42 -5.32 -15.19
N GLY A 122 9.71 -6.13 -15.99
CA GLY A 122 10.28 -6.92 -17.08
C GLY A 122 11.02 -8.17 -16.60
N PHE A 123 10.90 -8.53 -15.32
CA PHE A 123 11.41 -9.77 -14.74
C PHE A 123 10.55 -10.17 -13.54
N ALA A 124 10.44 -11.47 -13.32
CA ALA A 124 9.81 -12.07 -12.15
C ALA A 124 10.91 -12.73 -11.33
N ASP A 125 11.02 -12.31 -10.07
CA ASP A 125 11.95 -12.87 -9.10
C ASP A 125 11.17 -13.31 -7.85
N VAL A 126 11.48 -14.49 -7.31
CA VAL A 126 10.74 -15.06 -6.17
C VAL A 126 10.93 -14.20 -4.90
N GLY A 127 12.04 -13.48 -4.78
CA GLY A 127 12.33 -12.56 -3.69
C GLY A 127 11.78 -11.15 -3.86
N SER A 128 11.22 -10.79 -5.02
CA SER A 128 10.74 -9.43 -5.32
C SER A 128 9.65 -8.93 -4.37
N GLY A 129 8.90 -9.83 -3.74
CA GLY A 129 7.86 -9.52 -2.75
C GLY A 129 8.36 -9.28 -1.32
N THR A 130 9.65 -9.48 -1.05
CA THR A 130 10.19 -9.39 0.31
C THR A 130 10.10 -7.96 0.83
N GLY A 131 9.34 -7.76 1.91
CA GLY A 131 9.16 -6.45 2.54
C GLY A 131 8.02 -5.58 1.97
N VAL A 132 7.26 -6.10 0.98
CA VAL A 132 6.11 -5.36 0.41
C VAL A 132 5.06 -5.05 1.47
N VAL A 133 4.80 -5.99 2.39
CA VAL A 133 3.85 -5.79 3.52
C VAL A 133 4.23 -4.59 4.38
N VAL A 134 5.52 -4.46 4.74
CA VAL A 134 6.00 -3.35 5.57
C VAL A 134 5.84 -2.02 4.83
N SER A 135 6.20 -1.97 3.54
CA SER A 135 6.02 -0.77 2.73
C SER A 135 4.54 -0.39 2.50
N GLY A 136 3.64 -1.39 2.42
CA GLY A 136 2.20 -1.20 2.28
C GLY A 136 1.55 -0.70 3.57
N LEU A 137 1.97 -1.22 4.73
CA LEU A 137 1.52 -0.69 6.02
C LEU A 137 2.03 0.75 6.22
N ALA A 138 3.28 1.04 5.86
CA ALA A 138 3.84 2.40 5.97
C ALA A 138 3.07 3.41 5.10
N SER A 139 2.72 3.04 3.86
CA SER A 139 1.92 3.91 2.98
C SER A 139 0.48 4.11 3.47
N LEU A 140 -0.15 3.06 4.02
CA LEU A 140 -1.46 3.15 4.67
C LEU A 140 -1.44 4.14 5.84
N MET A 141 -0.47 4.00 6.76
CA MET A 141 -0.33 4.86 7.93
C MET A 141 -0.08 6.32 7.53
N LEU A 142 0.76 6.54 6.52
CA LEU A 142 0.97 7.88 5.94
C LEU A 142 -0.30 8.49 5.39
N GLY A 143 -1.13 7.71 4.69
CA GLY A 143 -2.41 8.16 4.17
C GLY A 143 -3.38 8.56 5.28
N GLU A 144 -3.44 7.77 6.35
CA GLU A 144 -4.28 8.02 7.52
C GLU A 144 -3.91 9.30 8.27
N PHE A 145 -2.62 9.66 8.31
CA PHE A 145 -2.18 10.92 8.88
C PHE A 145 -2.69 12.16 8.12
N ILE A 146 -2.77 12.08 6.77
CA ILE A 146 -3.19 13.22 5.93
C ILE A 146 -4.69 13.48 6.03
N ILE A 147 -5.51 12.42 5.95
CA ILE A 147 -6.97 12.52 5.94
C ILE A 147 -7.56 11.71 7.08
N LYS A 148 -7.93 12.41 8.17
CA LYS A 148 -8.68 11.82 9.29
C LYS A 148 -10.18 11.85 8.96
N SER A 149 -10.69 10.81 8.29
CA SER A 149 -12.12 10.65 8.02
C SER A 149 -12.56 9.18 8.09
N ASN A 150 -13.77 8.94 8.59
CA ASN A 150 -14.34 7.61 8.78
C ASN A 150 -15.30 7.17 7.64
N LYS A 151 -15.44 7.95 6.56
CA LYS A 151 -16.27 7.53 5.42
C LYS A 151 -15.46 6.60 4.52
N ILE A 152 -16.08 5.51 4.07
CA ILE A 152 -15.46 4.46 3.22
C ILE A 152 -14.75 5.05 2.00
N HIS A 153 -15.38 6.02 1.32
CA HIS A 153 -14.79 6.69 0.15
C HIS A 153 -13.50 7.47 0.47
N TRP A 154 -13.43 8.12 1.65
CA TRP A 154 -12.22 8.81 2.10
C TRP A 154 -11.17 7.82 2.58
N GLN A 155 -11.58 6.66 3.08
CA GLN A 155 -10.70 5.59 3.51
C GLN A 155 -10.00 4.86 2.37
N THR A 156 -10.60 4.75 1.18
CA THR A 156 -9.90 4.19 0.01
C THR A 156 -8.99 5.23 -0.65
N LEU A 157 -9.44 6.50 -0.73
CA LEU A 157 -8.66 7.59 -1.30
C LEU A 157 -7.40 7.89 -0.48
N ARG A 158 -7.48 7.84 0.86
CA ARG A 158 -6.30 8.08 1.74
C ARG A 158 -5.16 7.10 1.48
N VAL A 159 -5.45 5.82 1.19
CA VAL A 159 -4.39 4.81 0.93
C VAL A 159 -3.66 5.11 -0.36
N ILE A 160 -4.40 5.53 -1.39
CA ILE A 160 -3.82 5.92 -2.67
C ILE A 160 -2.90 7.13 -2.49
N LEU A 161 -3.39 8.19 -1.82
CA LEU A 161 -2.56 9.37 -1.53
C LEU A 161 -1.35 9.02 -0.66
N GLY A 162 -1.52 8.19 0.36
CA GLY A 162 -0.44 7.70 1.21
C GLY A 162 0.62 6.93 0.43
N SER A 163 0.22 6.10 -0.54
CA SER A 163 1.14 5.37 -1.42
C SER A 163 1.95 6.29 -2.34
N ILE A 164 1.32 7.33 -2.90
CA ILE A 164 1.98 8.34 -3.74
C ILE A 164 2.97 9.16 -2.92
N LEU A 165 2.55 9.59 -1.72
CA LEU A 165 3.40 10.35 -0.81
C LEU A 165 4.60 9.50 -0.36
N TYR A 166 4.36 8.26 0.07
CA TYR A 166 5.41 7.32 0.45
C TYR A 166 6.45 7.14 -0.67
N ARG A 167 5.98 6.96 -1.91
CA ARG A 167 6.89 6.81 -3.06
C ARG A 167 7.66 8.10 -3.36
N THR A 168 7.03 9.25 -3.20
CA THR A 168 7.68 10.56 -3.34
C THR A 168 8.76 10.77 -2.29
N LEU A 169 8.46 10.48 -1.02
CA LEU A 169 9.44 10.56 0.07
C LEU A 169 10.61 9.60 -0.16
N MET A 170 10.34 8.38 -0.63
CA MET A 170 11.38 7.42 -1.00
C MET A 170 12.26 7.93 -2.15
N LEU A 171 11.69 8.56 -3.18
CA LEU A 171 12.46 9.15 -4.28
C LEU A 171 13.36 10.30 -3.80
N ILE A 172 12.83 11.17 -2.93
CA ILE A 172 13.58 12.26 -2.32
C ILE A 172 14.74 11.68 -1.49
N ALA A 173 14.45 10.72 -0.61
CA ALA A 173 15.46 10.09 0.23
C ALA A 173 16.56 9.41 -0.60
N ARG A 174 16.21 8.76 -1.72
CA ARG A 174 17.20 8.19 -2.65
C ARG A 174 18.06 9.25 -3.34
N ARG A 175 17.47 10.38 -3.74
CA ARG A 175 18.18 11.50 -4.39
C ARG A 175 19.20 12.13 -3.44
N TYR A 176 18.80 12.38 -2.19
CA TYR A 176 19.69 12.90 -1.14
C TYR A 176 20.71 11.86 -0.65
N GLY A 177 20.34 10.57 -0.62
CA GLY A 177 21.27 9.48 -0.27
C GLY A 177 22.40 9.31 -1.28
N TYR A 178 22.11 9.49 -2.58
CA TYR A 178 23.12 9.45 -3.63
C TYR A 178 24.14 10.60 -3.51
N THR A 179 23.71 11.79 -3.08
CA THR A 179 24.63 12.92 -2.84
C THR A 179 25.59 12.72 -1.67
N ILE A 180 25.29 11.78 -0.76
CA ILE A 180 26.15 11.41 0.39
C ILE A 180 27.12 10.26 0.03
N GLY A 181 27.02 9.70 -1.20
CA GLY A 181 27.91 8.62 -1.66
C GLY A 181 27.54 7.23 -1.12
N MET A 182 26.30 7.04 -0.65
CA MET A 182 25.84 5.74 -0.13
C MET A 182 25.68 4.70 -1.26
N ASN A 183 26.05 3.46 -0.97
CA ASN A 183 25.98 2.36 -1.93
C ASN A 183 24.51 1.87 -2.09
N SER A 184 24.19 1.20 -3.21
CA SER A 184 22.83 0.76 -3.54
C SER A 184 22.20 -0.19 -2.49
N ASN A 185 23.01 -0.89 -1.70
CA ASN A 185 22.52 -1.75 -0.61
C ASN A 185 22.03 -0.95 0.61
N ASP A 186 22.60 0.23 0.86
CA ASP A 186 22.24 1.08 2.00
C ASP A 186 20.92 1.84 1.78
N LEU A 187 20.40 1.81 0.56
CA LEU A 187 19.09 2.37 0.23
C LEU A 187 17.97 1.69 1.04
N LYS A 188 18.11 0.40 1.38
CA LYS A 188 17.16 -0.29 2.26
C LYS A 188 17.20 0.27 3.68
N LEU A 189 18.38 0.60 4.19
CA LEU A 189 18.56 1.23 5.50
C LEU A 189 17.89 2.61 5.53
N ILE A 190 18.12 3.44 4.51
CA ILE A 190 17.48 4.75 4.37
C ILE A 190 15.95 4.61 4.36
N THR A 191 15.40 3.63 3.64
CA THR A 191 13.95 3.40 3.62
C THR A 191 13.41 2.98 4.97
N GLY A 192 14.15 2.17 5.74
CA GLY A 192 13.77 1.80 7.10
C GLY A 192 13.78 2.99 8.06
N ILE A 193 14.83 3.81 8.03
CA ILE A 193 14.94 5.02 8.86
C ILE A 193 13.83 6.02 8.49
N LEU A 194 13.56 6.22 7.21
CA LEU A 194 12.47 7.08 6.74
C LEU A 194 11.12 6.60 7.27
N ILE A 195 10.83 5.29 7.25
CA ILE A 195 9.61 4.72 7.83
C ILE A 195 9.55 5.00 9.34
N ILE A 196 10.65 4.81 10.08
CA ILE A 196 10.70 5.08 11.52
C ILE A 196 10.38 6.56 11.81
N ILE A 197 11.00 7.49 11.08
CA ILE A 197 10.74 8.93 11.21
C ILE A 197 9.27 9.23 10.90
N CYS A 198 8.73 8.67 9.83
CA CYS A 198 7.32 8.79 9.47
C CYS A 198 6.39 8.31 10.59
N LEU A 199 6.70 7.16 11.18
CA LEU A 199 5.91 6.58 12.26
C LEU A 199 5.96 7.44 13.51
N ILE A 200 7.12 7.99 13.86
CA ILE A 200 7.26 8.91 15.00
C ILE A 200 6.41 10.16 14.77
N ILE A 201 6.51 10.78 13.58
CA ILE A 201 5.71 11.96 13.21
C ILE A 201 4.22 11.64 13.17
N SER A 202 3.83 10.41 12.80
CA SER A 202 2.43 10.00 12.78
C SER A 202 1.87 9.65 14.17
N LYS A 203 2.70 9.14 15.09
CA LYS A 203 2.27 8.74 16.45
C LYS A 203 2.26 9.91 17.42
N THR A 204 3.24 10.80 17.32
CA THR A 204 3.17 12.09 18.00
C THR A 204 2.22 12.92 17.16
N ASP A 205 1.04 13.30 17.65
CA ASP A 205 0.22 14.30 16.95
C ASP A 205 1.01 15.63 16.89
N VAL A 206 1.99 15.76 16.00
CA VAL A 206 2.87 16.94 15.87
C VAL A 206 2.02 18.17 15.57
N VAL A 207 0.88 17.98 14.91
CA VAL A 207 -0.11 19.04 14.67
C VAL A 207 -0.84 19.45 15.96
N ALA A 208 -1.10 18.54 16.91
CA ALA A 208 -1.63 18.91 18.22
C ALA A 208 -0.56 19.56 19.10
N TYR A 209 0.67 19.03 19.07
CA TYR A 209 1.82 19.55 19.82
C TYR A 209 2.21 20.98 19.38
N PHE A 210 2.26 21.24 18.06
CA PHE A 210 2.49 22.60 17.51
C PHE A 210 1.30 23.53 17.73
N LYS A 211 0.07 23.03 17.71
CA LYS A 211 -1.14 23.84 17.94
C LYS A 211 -1.29 24.24 19.42
N GLU A 212 -0.79 23.43 20.35
CA GLU A 212 -0.68 23.80 21.76
C GLU A 212 0.50 24.75 22.02
N HIS A 213 1.68 24.52 21.43
CA HIS A 213 2.83 25.41 21.63
C HIS A 213 2.71 26.79 20.92
N MET A 214 1.81 26.94 19.95
CA MET A 214 1.48 28.26 19.36
C MET A 214 0.40 29.03 20.14
N LYS A 215 -0.30 28.41 21.10
CA LYS A 215 -1.12 29.16 22.07
C LYS A 215 -0.22 29.64 23.19
N ARG A 216 0.33 30.85 23.02
CA ARG A 216 1.09 31.56 24.06
C ARG A 216 0.31 31.55 25.40
N PRO A 217 0.97 31.42 26.56
CA PRO A 217 0.31 31.61 27.84
C PRO A 217 -0.26 33.04 27.95
N PRO A 218 -1.36 33.26 28.70
CA PRO A 218 -1.88 34.60 28.94
C PRO A 218 -0.82 35.44 29.64
N VAL A 219 -0.67 36.68 29.18
CA VAL A 219 0.22 37.68 29.79
C VAL A 219 -0.42 38.12 31.11
N GLU A 220 -0.14 37.42 32.21
CA GLU A 220 -0.34 37.96 33.55
C GLU A 220 0.78 38.97 33.81
N GLY A 221 0.46 40.25 33.69
CA GLY A 221 1.43 41.32 33.94
C GLY A 221 1.03 42.70 33.44
N ALA A 222 -0.23 43.10 33.63
CA ALA A 222 -0.62 44.49 33.51
C ALA A 222 -1.90 44.73 34.31
N VAL A 223 -1.78 44.96 35.61
CA VAL A 223 -2.53 45.94 36.44
C VAL A 223 -1.93 45.84 37.84
N ASN A 224 -1.05 46.79 38.17
CA ASN A 224 -0.81 47.30 39.53
C ASN A 224 -0.02 48.60 39.37
N ALA A 225 -0.74 49.63 38.93
CA ALA A 225 -0.44 51.06 39.08
C ALA A 225 -1.78 51.80 39.05
#